data_AF-A0AAJ1X8J2-F1
#
_entry.id   AF-A0AAJ1X8J2-F1
#
_cell.length_a   1.000
_cell.length_b   1.000
_cell.length_c   1.000
_cell.angle_alpha   90.00
_cell.angle_beta   90.00
_cell.angle_gamma   90.00
#
_symmetry.space_group_name_H-M   'P 1'
#
loop_
_entity.id
_entity.type
_entity.pdbx_description
1 polymer ?
#
loop_
_entity_poly.entity_id
_entity_poly.type
_entity_poly.pdbx_seq_one_letter_code
_entity_poly.pdbx_strand_id
1 'polypeptide(L)'
;MVGAIGAPPGGRQIWTAGPGHLQLVQGGGGIAPGVYATDKPGRLRPQKGEVIWVLWVDDGHRTAVLSVPSGRWALILNRGKRIPADRRRAALDILDWSGFDLASLREG
;
A
#
# COMPACT_ATOMS: atom_id res chain seq x y z
N MET A 1 -2.23 21.08 -6.66
CA MET A 1 -0.91 20.47 -6.86
C MET A 1 -0.68 19.53 -5.68
N VAL A 2 -0.93 18.22 -5.84
CA VAL A 2 -0.69 17.25 -4.76
C VAL A 2 0.79 16.87 -4.86
N GLY A 3 1.57 17.20 -3.83
CA GLY A 3 2.97 16.78 -3.74
C GLY A 3 3.02 15.31 -3.36
N ALA A 4 3.42 14.45 -4.29
CA ALA A 4 3.65 13.04 -4.00
C ALA A 4 4.99 12.88 -3.27
N ILE A 5 4.95 12.56 -1.97
CA ILE A 5 6.12 12.07 -1.24
C ILE A 5 6.08 10.55 -1.35
N GLY A 6 6.80 9.99 -2.31
CA GLY A 6 7.03 8.55 -2.38
C GLY A 6 7.50 8.05 -1.02
N ALA A 7 6.78 7.10 -0.43
CA ALA A 7 7.28 6.37 0.72
C ALA A 7 8.67 5.81 0.38
N PRO A 8 9.59 5.70 1.36
CA PRO A 8 10.93 5.19 1.08
C PRO A 8 10.84 3.84 0.35
N PRO A 9 11.57 3.66 -0.76
CA PRO A 9 11.51 2.45 -1.56
C PRO A 9 11.94 1.24 -0.73
N GLY A 10 11.25 0.12 -0.95
CA GLY A 10 11.68 -1.18 -0.49
C GLY A 10 11.56 -1.41 1.01
N GLY A 11 11.08 -2.60 1.37
CA GLY A 11 11.05 -3.06 2.74
C GLY A 11 10.19 -4.30 2.84
N ARG A 12 10.75 -5.38 3.38
CA ARG A 12 9.98 -6.61 3.61
C ARG A 12 8.94 -6.35 4.68
N GLN A 13 7.67 -6.47 4.32
CA GLN A 13 6.58 -6.44 5.28
C GLN A 13 6.16 -7.86 5.65
N ILE A 14 5.96 -8.11 6.94
CA ILE A 14 5.39 -9.37 7.43
C ILE A 14 4.09 -9.05 8.16
N TRP A 15 3.00 -9.56 7.62
CA TRP A 15 1.66 -9.38 8.15
C TRP A 15 1.13 -10.70 8.71
N THR A 16 0.56 -10.65 9.91
CA THR A 16 -0.21 -11.73 10.51
C THR A 16 -1.67 -11.32 10.57
N ALA A 17 -2.58 -12.18 10.11
CA ALA A 17 -4.01 -11.93 10.18
C ALA A 17 -4.61 -12.50 11.47
N GLY A 18 -5.49 -11.74 12.10
CA GLY A 18 -6.34 -12.19 13.21
C GLY A 18 -7.78 -11.72 12.99
N PRO A 19 -8.73 -12.14 13.85
CA PRO A 19 -10.11 -11.69 13.74
C PRO A 19 -10.22 -10.16 13.82
N GLY A 20 -10.69 -9.54 12.74
CA GLY A 20 -10.93 -8.09 12.66
C GLY A 20 -9.67 -7.21 12.64
N HIS A 21 -8.48 -7.79 12.51
CA HIS A 21 -7.24 -7.01 12.47
C HIS A 21 -6.12 -7.68 11.67
N LEU A 22 -5.17 -6.86 11.21
CA LEU A 22 -3.87 -7.29 10.72
C LEU A 22 -2.78 -6.74 11.64
N GLN A 23 -1.80 -7.57 11.99
CA GLN A 23 -0.61 -7.15 12.70
C GLN A 23 0.57 -7.07 11.72
N LEU A 24 1.17 -5.90 11.59
CA LEU A 24 2.45 -5.71 10.91
C LEU A 24 3.57 -6.02 11.91
N VAL A 25 4.19 -7.19 11.75
CA VAL A 25 5.29 -7.67 12.61
C VAL A 25 6.62 -7.01 12.22
N GLN A 26 6.86 -6.88 10.92
CA GLN A 26 8.03 -6.22 10.37
C GLN A 26 7.59 -5.13 9.40
N GLY A 27 7.94 -3.87 9.68
CA GLY A 27 7.60 -2.72 8.85
C GLY A 27 8.52 -2.57 7.63
N GLY A 28 8.07 -1.75 6.68
CA GLY A 28 8.75 -1.48 5.41
C GLY A 28 7.92 -0.55 4.54
N GLY A 29 8.52 0.15 3.59
CA GLY A 29 7.79 1.07 2.72
C GLY A 29 7.07 2.20 3.47
N GLY A 30 7.61 2.68 4.59
CA GLY A 30 7.00 3.77 5.36
C GLY A 30 5.76 3.40 6.22
N ILE A 31 5.35 2.13 6.26
CA ILE A 31 4.33 1.64 7.18
C ILE A 31 5.00 1.13 8.47
N ALA A 32 4.57 1.65 9.62
CA ALA A 32 5.12 1.29 10.93
C ALA A 32 4.58 -0.07 11.43
N PRO A 33 5.38 -0.89 12.13
CA PRO A 33 4.86 -2.06 12.83
C PRO A 33 3.72 -1.72 13.79
N GLY A 34 2.75 -2.61 13.94
CA GLY A 34 1.61 -2.40 14.82
C GLY A 34 0.36 -3.17 14.42
N VAL A 35 -0.72 -2.96 15.17
CA VAL A 35 -2.04 -3.57 14.91
C VAL A 35 -2.91 -2.59 14.13
N TYR A 36 -3.52 -3.11 13.07
CA TYR A 36 -4.40 -2.39 12.17
C TYR A 36 -5.78 -3.03 12.19
N ALA A 37 -6.80 -2.28 12.59
CA ALA A 37 -8.18 -2.77 12.51
C ALA A 37 -8.65 -2.85 11.06
N THR A 38 -9.43 -3.89 10.73
CA THR A 38 -10.06 -4.11 9.41
C THR A 38 -11.58 -4.01 9.50
N ASP A 39 -12.07 -3.08 10.32
CA ASP A 39 -13.49 -2.86 10.60
C ASP A 39 -14.28 -2.32 9.38
N LYS A 40 -13.59 -1.77 8.39
CA LYS A 40 -14.16 -1.30 7.13
C LYS A 40 -13.44 -1.94 5.94
N PRO A 41 -14.17 -2.41 4.92
CA PRO A 41 -13.56 -2.93 3.70
C PRO A 41 -12.58 -1.94 3.08
N GLY A 42 -11.42 -2.44 2.67
CA GLY A 42 -10.37 -1.65 2.05
C GLY A 42 -9.72 -0.60 2.95
N ARG A 43 -9.88 -0.67 4.28
CA ARG A 43 -9.27 0.27 5.22
C ARG A 43 -8.50 -0.47 6.30
N LEU A 44 -7.24 -0.09 6.49
CA LEU A 44 -6.40 -0.55 7.59
C LEU A 44 -6.22 0.62 8.55
N ARG A 45 -6.85 0.55 9.72
CA ARG A 45 -6.84 1.63 10.70
C ARG A 45 -5.78 1.35 11.78
N PRO A 46 -4.64 2.07 11.80
CA PRO A 46 -3.67 1.94 12.88
C PRO A 46 -4.23 2.51 14.19
N GLN A 47 -3.61 2.17 15.32
CA GLN A 47 -3.92 2.82 16.60
C GLN A 47 -3.54 4.31 16.60
N LYS A 48 -2.49 4.69 15.87
CA LYS A 48 -2.00 6.07 15.72
C LYS A 48 -1.60 6.34 14.27
N GLY A 49 -1.91 7.53 13.79
CA GLY A 49 -1.61 7.96 12.41
C GLY A 49 -2.82 7.89 11.49
N GLU A 50 -2.59 8.08 10.20
CA GLU A 50 -3.64 8.05 9.18
C GLU A 50 -4.11 6.63 8.87
N VAL A 51 -5.39 6.49 8.55
CA VAL A 51 -5.93 5.26 7.96
C VAL A 51 -5.26 4.98 6.62
N ILE A 52 -4.93 3.73 6.35
CA ILE A 52 -4.40 3.28 5.06
C ILE A 52 -5.58 2.75 4.24
N TRP A 53 -5.68 3.21 3.00
CA TRP A 53 -6.66 2.73 2.03
C TRP A 53 -6.03 1.69 1.12
N VAL A 54 -6.78 0.63 0.85
CA VAL A 54 -6.52 -0.33 -0.23
C VAL A 54 -7.28 0.19 -1.44
N LEU A 55 -6.57 0.74 -2.41
CA LEU A 55 -7.18 1.28 -3.63
C LEU A 55 -7.52 0.19 -4.64
N TRP A 56 -6.70 -0.86 -4.67
CA TRP A 56 -6.86 -2.00 -5.58
C TRP A 56 -6.08 -3.21 -5.08
N VAL A 57 -6.55 -4.40 -5.47
CA VAL A 57 -5.88 -5.69 -5.29
C VAL A 57 -6.14 -6.55 -6.53
N ASP A 58 -5.14 -7.31 -7.01
CA ASP A 58 -5.39 -8.30 -8.07
C ASP A 58 -6.24 -9.46 -7.53
N ASP A 59 -6.95 -10.15 -8.43
CA ASP A 59 -7.81 -11.29 -8.11
C ASP A 59 -7.10 -12.35 -7.23
N GLY A 60 -5.81 -12.60 -7.50
CA GLY A 60 -4.99 -13.54 -6.73
C GLY A 60 -4.50 -13.03 -5.37
N HIS A 61 -4.82 -11.80 -4.97
CA HIS A 61 -4.33 -11.16 -3.74
C HIS A 61 -2.79 -11.13 -3.59
N ARG A 62 -2.08 -11.03 -4.72
CA ARG A 62 -0.62 -11.05 -4.82
C ARG A 62 -0.03 -9.65 -4.96
N THR A 63 -0.76 -8.73 -5.56
CA THR A 63 -0.37 -7.34 -5.80
C THR A 63 -1.48 -6.40 -5.32
N ALA A 64 -1.11 -5.34 -4.61
CA ALA A 64 -2.07 -4.36 -4.12
C ALA A 64 -1.50 -2.95 -4.22
N VAL A 65 -2.39 -1.96 -4.36
CA VAL A 65 -2.06 -0.54 -4.27
C VAL A 65 -2.63 -0.01 -2.97
N LEU A 66 -1.76 0.56 -2.14
CA LEU A 66 -2.11 1.21 -0.88
C LEU A 66 -1.85 2.72 -0.96
N SER A 67 -2.61 3.49 -0.21
CA SER A 67 -2.36 4.92 -0.03
C SER A 67 -2.90 5.44 1.31
N VAL A 68 -2.73 6.73 1.56
CA VAL A 68 -3.40 7.47 2.63
C VAL A 68 -4.34 8.54 2.07
N PRO A 69 -5.43 8.91 2.79
CA PRO A 69 -6.37 9.93 2.35
C PRO A 69 -5.72 11.28 2.01
N SER A 70 -4.63 11.63 2.71
CA SER A 70 -3.89 12.87 2.44
C SER A 70 -3.19 12.91 1.08
N GLY A 71 -3.11 11.79 0.36
CA GLY A 71 -2.37 11.67 -0.91
C GLY A 71 -0.86 11.78 -0.75
N ARG A 72 -0.37 11.84 0.50
CA ARG A 72 1.05 12.08 0.79
C ARG A 72 1.95 10.98 0.26
N TRP A 73 1.48 9.73 0.27
CA TRP A 73 2.22 8.58 -0.28
C TRP A 73 1.27 7.52 -0.83
N ALA A 74 1.80 6.71 -1.74
CA ALA A 74 1.22 5.45 -2.18
C ALA A 74 2.30 4.36 -2.28
N LEU A 75 1.87 3.10 -2.23
CA LEU A 75 2.73 1.92 -2.28
C LEU A 75 2.13 0.86 -3.18
N ILE A 76 2.96 0.22 -3.99
CA ILE A 76 2.62 -1.03 -4.67
C ILE A 76 3.27 -2.18 -3.89
N LEU A 77 2.46 -3.08 -3.34
CA LEU A 77 2.94 -4.27 -2.66
C LEU A 77 2.86 -5.48 -3.59
N ASN A 78 3.82 -6.39 -3.49
CA ASN A 78 3.80 -7.66 -4.22
C ASN A 78 4.41 -8.80 -3.39
N ARG A 79 3.75 -9.96 -3.34
CA ARG A 79 4.24 -11.13 -2.59
C ARG A 79 5.48 -11.79 -3.21
N GLY A 80 5.70 -11.60 -4.52
CA GLY A 80 6.84 -12.15 -5.24
C GLY A 80 8.00 -11.16 -5.39
N LYS A 81 9.17 -11.66 -5.81
CA LYS A 81 10.35 -10.81 -6.07
C LYS A 81 10.15 -9.80 -7.21
N ARG A 82 9.33 -10.14 -8.21
CA ARG A 82 9.04 -9.29 -9.36
C ARG A 82 7.53 -9.17 -9.56
N ILE A 83 7.08 -7.99 -9.94
CA ILE A 83 5.70 -7.74 -10.34
C ILE A 83 5.58 -8.05 -11.84
N PRO A 84 4.69 -8.96 -12.27
CA PRO A 84 4.41 -9.15 -13.69
C PRO A 84 3.91 -7.87 -14.37
N ALA A 85 4.20 -7.73 -15.66
CA ALA A 85 4.00 -6.49 -16.40
C ALA A 85 2.55 -6.03 -16.45
N ASP A 86 1.61 -6.96 -16.61
CA ASP A 86 0.16 -6.74 -16.58
C ASP A 86 -0.30 -6.15 -15.25
N ARG A 87 0.11 -6.77 -14.13
CA ARG A 87 -0.24 -6.29 -12.78
C ARG A 87 0.45 -4.99 -12.44
N ARG A 88 1.69 -4.79 -12.90
CA ARG A 88 2.40 -3.51 -12.77
C ARG A 88 1.65 -2.42 -13.52
N ARG A 89 1.19 -2.68 -14.75
CA ARG A 89 0.43 -1.73 -15.53
C ARG A 89 -0.88 -1.34 -14.83
N ALA A 90 -1.66 -2.33 -14.39
CA ALA A 90 -2.90 -2.09 -13.66
C ALA A 90 -2.67 -1.27 -12.37
N ALA A 91 -1.63 -1.58 -11.60
CA ALA A 91 -1.30 -0.83 -10.39
C ALA A 91 -0.95 0.64 -10.69
N LEU A 92 -0.23 0.91 -11.79
CA LEU A 92 0.08 2.27 -12.22
C LEU A 92 -1.16 3.01 -12.71
N ASP A 93 -2.03 2.34 -13.48
CA ASP A 93 -3.29 2.94 -13.95
C ASP A 93 -4.19 3.34 -12.75
N ILE A 94 -4.23 2.53 -11.69
CA ILE A 94 -4.95 2.88 -10.44
C ILE A 94 -4.35 4.10 -9.75
N LEU A 95 -3.02 4.21 -9.69
CA LEU A 95 -2.35 5.36 -9.10
C LEU A 95 -2.63 6.65 -9.88
N ASP A 96 -2.54 6.59 -11.21
CA ASP A 96 -2.85 7.71 -12.09
C ASP A 96 -4.31 8.15 -11.94
N TRP A 97 -5.25 7.20 -11.98
CA TRP A 97 -6.67 7.48 -11.75
C TRP A 97 -6.94 8.10 -10.36
N SER A 98 -6.14 7.71 -9.36
CA SER A 98 -6.22 8.25 -7.99
C SER A 98 -5.51 9.59 -7.82
N GLY A 99 -4.92 10.15 -8.89
CA GLY A 99 -4.30 11.48 -8.91
C GLY A 99 -2.85 11.52 -8.44
N PHE A 100 -2.15 10.38 -8.38
CA PHE A 100 -0.72 10.34 -8.03
C PHE A 100 0.17 10.63 -9.24
N ASP A 101 1.21 11.44 -9.02
CA ASP A 101 2.25 11.68 -10.02
C ASP A 101 3.19 10.46 -10.15
N LEU A 102 3.06 9.73 -11.26
CA LEU A 102 3.88 8.55 -11.53
C LEU A 102 5.37 8.87 -11.74
N ALA A 103 5.74 10.10 -12.12
CA ALA A 103 7.14 10.49 -12.27
C ALA A 103 7.89 10.51 -10.93
N SER A 104 7.15 10.63 -9.82
CA SER A 104 7.69 10.58 -8.46
C SER A 104 7.86 9.16 -7.90
N LEU A 105 7.34 8.15 -8.59
CA LEU A 105 7.37 6.77 -8.13
C LEU A 105 8.80 6.25 -8.12
N ARG A 106 9.24 5.75 -6.96
CA ARG A 106 10.55 5.11 -6.80
C ARG A 106 10.38 3.60 -6.79
N GLU A 107 11.06 2.93 -7.70
CA GLU A 107 11.18 1.46 -7.67
C GLU A 107 12.24 1.06 -6.65
N GLY A 108 12.00 -0.05 -5.96
CA GLY A 108 12.93 -0.67 -5.00
C GLY A 108 13.29 -2.09 -5.38
#